data_AF-A0A482Y6H2-F1
#
_entry.id   AF-A0A482Y6H2-F1
#
_cell.length_a   1.000
_cell.length_b   1.000
_cell.length_c   1.000
_cell.angle_alpha   90.00
_cell.angle_beta   90.00
_cell.angle_gamma   90.00
#
_symmetry.space_group_name_H-M   'P 1'
#
loop_
_entity.id
_entity.type
_entity.pdbx_description
1 polymer ?
#
loop_
_entity_poly.entity_id
_entity_poly.type
_entity_poly.pdbx_seq_one_letter_code
_entity_poly.pdbx_strand_id
1 'polypeptide(L)'
;MFDAQRTAVEQSQQLLEQGMATQRTVDTMVLTGLKWQESLQRHYLEIAQAATHGSLSAMATTLPADDATEAHRSVDESFEQLKRTHAAVYDALERELEQGVDSADERSAEFVDALDDQTDQLLEMTETVEDRTVETVDGFAGHLRDQLERTQKLQDRLEEQLERQTGDVEALLERQAEGIEQFQQQLAEQAEAVTREIPIQGTDEPHTAIETDPEHTLESVEGIDAETRDKLSAAGIATVDDLTRAGPEAVAEAADIPESRAEDWIEQAKA
;
A
#
# COMPACT_ATOMS: atom_id res chain seq x y z
N MET A 1 3.60 8.77 12.17
CA MET A 1 2.64 9.64 11.42
C MET A 1 1.29 9.60 12.10
N PHE A 2 0.79 8.40 12.42
CA PHE A 2 -0.39 8.19 13.28
C PHE A 2 -0.30 8.88 14.65
N ASP A 3 0.84 8.81 15.34
CA ASP A 3 1.05 9.56 16.60
C ASP A 3 0.81 11.08 16.49
N ALA A 4 1.25 11.68 15.38
CA ALA A 4 1.10 13.11 15.15
C ALA A 4 -0.37 13.47 14.85
N GLN A 5 -1.11 12.56 14.21
CA GLN A 5 -2.55 12.72 13.97
C GLN A 5 -3.34 12.59 15.28
N ARG A 6 -3.01 11.59 16.12
CA ARG A 6 -3.62 11.40 17.44
C ARG A 6 -3.42 12.62 18.34
N THR A 7 -2.18 13.10 18.44
CA THR A 7 -1.83 14.28 19.24
C THR A 7 -2.59 15.54 18.79
N ALA A 8 -2.78 15.72 17.48
CA ALA A 8 -3.50 16.88 16.96
C ALA A 8 -5.00 16.83 17.29
N VAL A 9 -5.59 15.64 17.27
CA VAL A 9 -7.00 15.41 17.63
C VAL A 9 -7.22 15.67 19.13
N GLU A 10 -6.39 15.09 19.99
CA GLU A 10 -6.40 15.32 21.45
C GLU A 10 -6.23 16.81 21.79
N GLN A 11 -5.32 17.51 21.10
CA GLN A 11 -5.15 18.96 21.28
C GLN A 11 -6.39 19.76 20.87
N SER A 12 -7.06 19.37 19.79
CA SER A 12 -8.27 20.07 19.33
C SER A 12 -9.45 19.92 20.30
N GLN A 13 -9.58 18.74 20.90
CA GLN A 13 -10.54 18.44 21.95
C GLN A 13 -10.28 19.28 23.21
N GLN A 14 -9.02 19.31 23.66
CA GLN A 14 -8.65 20.09 24.83
C GLN A 14 -8.88 21.60 24.64
N LEU A 15 -8.71 22.12 23.42
CA LEU A 15 -9.05 23.51 23.10
C LEU A 15 -10.57 23.76 23.15
N LEU A 16 -11.39 22.78 22.74
CA LEU A 16 -12.85 22.87 22.81
C LEU A 16 -13.34 22.93 24.26
N GLU A 17 -12.83 22.05 25.12
CA GLU A 17 -13.10 22.05 26.56
C GLU A 17 -12.72 23.37 27.23
N GLN A 18 -11.53 23.87 26.92
CA GLN A 18 -11.04 25.16 27.43
C GLN A 18 -11.93 26.32 26.96
N GLY A 19 -12.45 26.27 25.73
CA GLY A 19 -13.42 27.22 25.20
C GLY A 19 -14.72 27.24 25.98
N MET A 20 -15.29 26.07 26.27
CA MET A 20 -16.52 25.94 27.06
C MET A 20 -16.34 26.40 28.51
N ALA A 21 -15.20 26.08 29.14
CA ALA A 21 -14.87 26.58 30.48
C ALA A 21 -14.75 28.11 30.52
N THR A 22 -14.23 28.71 29.45
CA THR A 22 -14.16 30.17 29.30
C THR A 22 -15.55 30.77 29.18
N GLN A 23 -16.45 30.16 28.40
CA GLN A 23 -17.83 30.61 28.26
C GLN A 23 -18.58 30.58 29.60
N ARG A 24 -18.47 29.48 30.38
CA ARG A 24 -19.05 29.37 31.74
C ARG A 24 -18.61 30.50 32.66
N THR A 25 -17.33 30.86 32.57
CA THR A 25 -16.75 31.94 33.37
C THR A 25 -17.39 33.29 33.00
N VAL A 26 -17.62 33.54 31.71
CA VAL A 26 -18.27 34.77 31.24
C VAL A 26 -19.74 34.82 31.67
N ASP A 27 -20.48 33.72 31.55
CA ASP A 27 -21.90 33.65 31.93
C ASP A 27 -22.08 33.88 33.44
N THR A 28 -21.18 33.32 34.26
CA THR A 28 -21.12 33.55 35.71
C THR A 28 -20.78 35.02 36.04
N MET A 29 -19.89 35.65 35.27
CA MET A 29 -19.55 37.07 35.44
C MET A 29 -20.74 37.98 35.12
N VAL A 30 -21.54 37.66 34.10
CA VAL A 30 -22.75 38.43 33.76
C VAL A 30 -23.78 38.35 34.89
N LEU A 31 -24.06 37.15 35.40
CA LEU A 31 -24.93 36.94 36.57
C LEU A 31 -24.45 37.74 37.79
N THR A 32 -23.14 37.70 38.05
CA THR A 32 -22.53 38.47 39.15
C THR A 32 -22.66 39.98 38.95
N GLY A 33 -22.53 40.46 37.70
CA GLY A 33 -22.71 41.87 37.36
C GLY A 33 -24.14 42.37 37.59
N LEU A 34 -25.14 41.54 37.30
CA LEU A 34 -26.55 41.86 37.55
C LEU A 34 -26.85 41.95 39.05
N LYS A 35 -26.32 41.02 39.86
CA LYS A 35 -26.39 41.06 41.33
C LYS A 35 -25.76 42.33 41.90
N TRP A 36 -24.61 42.72 41.34
CA TRP A 36 -23.97 43.97 41.72
C TRP A 36 -24.81 45.20 41.33
N GLN A 37 -25.42 45.22 40.14
CA GLN A 37 -26.31 46.30 39.71
C GLN A 37 -27.56 46.43 40.60
N GLU A 38 -28.18 45.31 41.00
CA GLU A 38 -29.29 45.30 41.95
C GLU A 38 -28.90 45.95 43.28
N SER A 39 -27.74 45.58 43.83
CA SER A 39 -27.24 46.12 45.11
C SER A 39 -27.03 47.64 45.06
N LEU A 40 -26.52 48.16 43.94
CA LEU A 40 -26.35 49.60 43.73
C LEU A 40 -27.68 50.34 43.59
N GLN A 41 -28.64 49.78 42.85
CA GLN A 41 -29.96 50.40 42.70
C GLN A 41 -30.73 50.43 44.02
N ARG A 42 -30.61 49.38 44.86
CA ARG A 42 -31.14 49.37 46.23
C ARG A 42 -30.53 50.50 47.06
N HIS A 43 -29.21 50.70 46.97
CA HIS A 43 -28.53 51.79 47.65
C HIS A 43 -28.98 53.19 47.17
N TYR A 44 -29.21 53.37 45.87
CA TYR A 44 -29.78 54.62 45.34
C TYR A 44 -31.19 54.89 45.86
N LEU A 45 -32.04 53.86 45.99
CA LEU A 45 -33.38 53.99 46.56
C LEU A 45 -33.34 54.38 48.04
N GLU A 46 -32.37 53.88 48.81
CA GLU A 46 -32.15 54.28 50.21
C GLU A 46 -31.71 55.74 50.32
N ILE A 47 -30.80 56.20 49.45
CA ILE A 47 -30.39 57.61 49.39
C ILE A 47 -31.58 58.50 49.02
N ALA A 48 -32.39 58.09 48.04
CA ALA A 48 -33.57 58.82 47.61
C ALA A 48 -34.60 58.91 48.75
N GLN A 49 -34.88 57.80 49.45
CA GLN A 49 -35.76 57.78 50.62
C GLN A 49 -35.26 58.73 51.71
N ALA A 50 -33.96 58.71 52.02
CA ALA A 50 -33.35 59.60 53.00
C ALA A 50 -33.43 61.09 52.60
N ALA A 51 -33.21 61.40 51.32
CA ALA A 51 -33.33 62.76 50.79
C ALA A 51 -34.79 63.26 50.83
N THR A 52 -35.75 62.40 50.48
CA THR A 52 -37.18 62.70 50.60
C THR A 52 -37.55 62.95 52.06
N HIS A 53 -37.09 62.13 53.00
CA HIS A 53 -37.27 62.37 54.44
C HIS A 53 -36.71 63.71 54.90
N GLY A 54 -35.52 64.11 54.43
CA GLY A 54 -34.95 65.42 54.76
C GLY A 54 -35.81 66.59 54.28
N SER A 55 -36.32 66.52 53.04
CA SER A 55 -37.22 67.54 52.48
C SER A 55 -38.56 67.59 53.21
N LEU A 56 -39.13 66.42 53.50
CA LEU A 56 -40.41 66.28 54.18
C LEU A 56 -40.31 66.76 55.63
N SER A 57 -39.21 66.47 56.32
CA SER A 57 -38.93 66.97 57.68
C SER A 57 -38.85 68.50 57.69
N ALA A 58 -38.25 69.12 56.66
CA ALA A 58 -38.18 70.57 56.56
C ALA A 58 -39.57 71.20 56.37
N MET A 59 -40.44 70.60 55.55
CA MET A 59 -41.84 71.04 55.36
C MET A 59 -42.72 70.74 56.58
N ALA A 60 -42.48 69.62 57.26
CA ALA A 60 -43.22 69.20 58.45
C ALA A 60 -43.10 70.19 59.62
N THR A 61 -42.03 71.02 59.66
CA THR A 61 -41.87 72.06 60.69
C THR A 61 -42.98 73.12 60.67
N THR A 62 -43.75 73.24 59.58
CA THR A 62 -44.87 74.17 59.45
C THR A 62 -46.24 73.51 59.56
N LEU A 63 -46.30 72.18 59.69
CA LEU A 63 -47.53 71.38 59.77
C LEU A 63 -47.85 70.93 61.21
N PRO A 64 -49.13 70.63 61.52
CA PRO A 64 -49.49 69.92 62.75
C PRO A 64 -48.79 68.57 62.86
N ALA A 65 -48.49 68.13 64.09
CA ALA A 65 -47.70 66.92 64.34
C ALA A 65 -48.33 65.63 63.76
N ASP A 66 -49.65 65.53 63.78
CA ASP A 66 -50.37 64.37 63.25
C ASP A 66 -50.23 64.28 61.72
N ASP A 67 -50.41 65.40 61.01
CA ASP A 67 -50.31 65.47 59.55
C ASP A 67 -48.87 65.22 59.05
N ALA A 68 -47.87 65.72 59.78
CA ALA A 68 -46.46 65.43 59.50
C ALA A 68 -46.15 63.93 59.62
N THR A 69 -46.66 63.28 60.66
CA THR A 69 -46.43 61.85 60.92
C THR A 69 -47.10 60.98 59.84
N GLU A 70 -48.31 61.33 59.42
CA GLU A 70 -49.04 60.67 58.33
C GLU A 70 -48.28 60.74 57.00
N ALA A 71 -47.72 61.91 56.68
CA ALA A 71 -46.97 62.13 55.45
C ALA A 71 -45.65 61.34 55.40
N HIS A 72 -44.92 61.25 56.52
CA HIS A 72 -43.73 60.39 56.63
C HIS A 72 -44.09 58.91 56.43
N ARG A 73 -45.16 58.44 57.09
CA ARG A 73 -45.61 57.04 56.97
C ARG A 73 -46.01 56.67 55.54
N SER A 74 -46.72 57.56 54.85
CA SER A 74 -47.15 57.37 53.45
C SER A 74 -45.96 57.27 52.48
N VAL A 75 -44.93 58.10 52.69
CA VAL A 75 -43.69 58.04 51.91
C VAL A 75 -42.92 56.76 52.20
N ASP A 76 -42.77 56.36 53.46
CA ASP A 76 -42.12 55.10 53.83
C ASP A 76 -42.84 53.90 53.22
N GLU A 77 -44.17 53.83 53.29
CA GLU A 77 -44.95 52.76 52.64
C GLU A 77 -44.75 52.73 51.13
N SER A 78 -44.68 53.89 50.48
CA SER A 78 -44.45 54.02 49.03
C SER A 78 -43.06 53.53 48.63
N PHE A 79 -42.02 53.92 49.38
CA PHE A 79 -40.65 53.43 49.15
C PHE A 79 -40.50 51.94 49.48
N GLU A 80 -41.14 51.45 50.53
CA GLU A 80 -41.17 50.02 50.86
C GLU A 80 -41.85 49.19 49.77
N GLN A 81 -42.98 49.67 49.22
CA GLN A 81 -43.66 49.02 48.11
C GLN A 81 -42.80 49.03 46.83
N LEU A 82 -42.12 50.14 46.55
CA LEU A 82 -41.20 50.27 45.43
C LEU A 82 -40.02 49.31 45.56
N LYS A 83 -39.35 49.28 46.72
CA LYS A 83 -38.25 48.35 47.01
C LYS A 83 -38.68 46.89 46.90
N ARG A 84 -39.86 46.53 47.40
CA ARG A 84 -40.42 45.17 47.27
C ARG A 84 -40.71 44.80 45.83
N THR A 85 -41.31 45.70 45.05
CA THR A 85 -41.62 45.45 43.64
C THR A 85 -40.34 45.32 42.81
N HIS A 86 -39.37 46.19 43.06
CA HIS A 86 -38.06 46.15 42.42
C HIS A 86 -37.29 44.86 42.73
N ALA A 87 -37.21 44.48 44.01
CA ALA A 87 -36.58 43.23 44.42
C ALA A 87 -37.25 42.01 43.78
N ALA A 88 -38.59 41.95 43.75
CA ALA A 88 -39.31 40.84 43.11
C ALA A 88 -39.03 40.71 41.61
N VAL A 89 -38.83 41.82 40.90
CA VAL A 89 -38.47 41.82 39.48
C VAL A 89 -37.05 41.32 39.26
N TYR A 90 -36.10 41.77 40.09
CA TYR A 90 -34.70 41.31 40.01
C TYR A 90 -34.56 39.84 40.40
N ASP A 91 -35.24 39.39 41.45
CA ASP A 91 -35.31 37.97 41.84
C ASP A 91 -35.84 37.09 40.70
N ALA A 92 -36.89 37.55 39.99
CA ALA A 92 -37.46 36.80 38.87
C ALA A 92 -36.52 36.76 37.67
N LEU A 93 -35.86 37.88 37.37
CA LEU A 93 -34.88 37.99 36.29
C LEU A 93 -33.62 37.16 36.58
N GLU A 94 -33.13 37.18 37.82
CA GLU A 94 -32.00 36.36 38.28
C GLU A 94 -32.31 34.88 38.11
N ARG A 95 -33.47 34.41 38.61
CA ARG A 95 -33.85 32.99 38.50
C ARG A 95 -33.98 32.52 37.06
N GLU A 96 -34.58 33.34 36.18
CA GLU A 96 -34.69 33.01 34.75
C GLU A 96 -33.31 32.90 34.09
N LEU A 97 -32.39 33.81 34.42
CA LEU A 97 -31.03 33.80 33.88
C LEU A 97 -30.18 32.67 34.45
N GLU A 98 -30.26 32.39 35.75
CA GLU A 98 -29.61 31.24 36.39
C GLU A 98 -30.10 29.93 35.75
N GLN A 99 -31.41 29.75 35.61
CA GLN A 99 -31.98 28.58 34.95
C GLN A 99 -31.57 28.47 33.47
N GLY A 100 -31.45 29.59 32.77
CA GLY A 100 -30.97 29.64 31.39
C GLY A 100 -29.50 29.24 31.26
N VAL A 101 -28.64 29.74 32.16
CA VAL A 101 -27.21 29.40 32.22
C VAL A 101 -27.03 27.93 32.60
N ASP A 102 -27.68 27.46 33.66
CA ASP A 102 -27.60 26.05 34.10
C ASP A 102 -28.06 25.09 32.98
N SER A 103 -29.18 25.41 32.31
CA SER A 103 -29.67 24.60 31.19
C SER A 103 -28.75 24.63 29.96
N ALA A 104 -28.07 25.75 29.71
CA ALA A 104 -27.07 25.85 28.66
C ALA A 104 -25.81 25.06 29.03
N ASP A 105 -25.38 25.12 30.29
CA ASP A 105 -24.20 24.43 30.81
C ASP A 105 -24.34 22.93 30.82
N GLU A 106 -25.51 22.41 31.21
CA GLU A 106 -25.82 20.98 31.21
C GLU A 106 -25.81 20.41 29.78
N ARG A 107 -26.50 21.07 28.84
CA ARG A 107 -26.50 20.67 27.43
C ARG A 107 -25.13 20.79 26.77
N SER A 108 -24.37 21.81 27.17
CA SER A 108 -22.99 22.01 26.69
C SER A 108 -22.06 20.92 27.20
N ALA A 109 -22.18 20.53 28.48
CA ALA A 109 -21.44 19.41 29.05
C ALA A 109 -21.76 18.10 28.33
N GLU A 110 -23.05 17.80 28.16
CA GLU A 110 -23.50 16.59 27.46
C GLU A 110 -23.00 16.55 26.00
N PHE A 111 -22.95 17.71 25.32
CA PHE A 111 -22.40 17.81 23.98
C PHE A 111 -20.88 17.57 23.93
N VAL A 112 -20.13 18.11 24.90
CA VAL A 112 -18.69 17.90 25.00
C VAL A 112 -18.38 16.44 25.30
N ASP A 113 -19.05 15.84 26.28
CA ASP A 113 -18.89 14.42 26.64
C ASP A 113 -19.24 13.52 25.44
N ALA A 114 -20.32 13.80 24.71
CA ALA A 114 -20.68 13.02 23.53
C ALA A 114 -19.66 13.14 22.39
N LEU A 115 -19.03 14.31 22.24
CA LEU A 115 -17.94 14.49 21.28
C LEU A 115 -16.67 13.78 21.71
N ASP A 116 -16.34 13.80 23.01
CA ASP A 116 -15.23 13.09 23.62
C ASP A 116 -15.33 11.58 23.35
N ASP A 117 -16.46 10.98 23.72
CA ASP A 117 -16.77 9.57 23.45
C ASP A 117 -16.63 9.22 21.95
N GLN A 118 -17.14 10.08 21.06
CA GLN A 118 -17.06 9.85 19.61
C GLN A 118 -15.62 9.96 19.09
N THR A 119 -14.82 10.89 19.62
CA THR A 119 -13.42 11.05 19.28
C THR A 119 -12.59 9.86 19.75
N ASP A 120 -12.79 9.40 20.98
CA ASP A 120 -12.12 8.22 21.52
C ASP A 120 -12.42 6.96 20.71
N GLN A 121 -13.69 6.75 20.35
CA GLN A 121 -14.08 5.63 19.49
C GLN A 121 -13.38 5.66 18.11
N LEU A 122 -13.22 6.85 17.53
CA LEU A 122 -12.51 7.01 16.25
C LEU A 122 -11.01 6.75 16.39
N LEU A 123 -10.40 7.17 17.51
CA LEU A 123 -9.00 6.91 17.81
C LEU A 123 -8.76 5.40 17.97
N GLU A 124 -9.60 4.70 18.74
CA GLU A 124 -9.52 3.25 18.93
C GLU A 124 -9.67 2.47 17.60
N MET A 125 -10.62 2.89 16.76
CA MET A 125 -10.78 2.31 15.43
C MET A 125 -9.53 2.54 14.56
N THR A 126 -8.93 3.71 14.66
CA THR A 126 -7.72 4.07 13.89
C THR A 126 -6.51 3.29 14.38
N GLU A 127 -6.33 3.13 15.69
CA GLU A 127 -5.29 2.28 16.29
C GLU A 127 -5.40 0.84 15.81
N THR A 128 -6.62 0.27 15.80
CA THR A 128 -6.86 -1.07 15.27
C THR A 128 -6.46 -1.20 13.80
N VAL A 129 -6.69 -0.17 12.99
CA VAL A 129 -6.29 -0.13 11.58
C VAL A 129 -4.78 0.03 11.43
N GLU A 130 -4.15 0.85 12.28
CA GLU A 130 -2.70 1.01 12.35
C GLU A 130 -2.03 -0.33 12.65
N ASP A 131 -2.44 -1.01 13.72
CA ASP A 131 -1.89 -2.31 14.12
C ASP A 131 -1.98 -3.32 13.00
N ARG A 132 -3.16 -3.42 12.36
CA ARG A 132 -3.36 -4.32 11.22
C ARG A 132 -2.49 -3.96 10.03
N THR A 133 -2.25 -2.67 9.80
CA THR A 133 -1.40 -2.20 8.71
C THR A 133 0.07 -2.53 8.98
N VAL A 134 0.54 -2.29 10.21
CA VAL A 134 1.90 -2.64 10.65
C VAL A 134 2.12 -4.15 10.54
N GLU A 135 1.19 -4.95 11.06
CA GLU A 135 1.26 -6.41 10.97
C GLU A 135 1.29 -6.90 9.52
N THR A 136 0.48 -6.30 8.64
CA THR A 136 0.45 -6.64 7.21
C THR A 136 1.77 -6.32 6.53
N VAL A 137 2.34 -5.13 6.81
CA VAL A 137 3.63 -4.70 6.25
C VAL A 137 4.76 -5.59 6.76
N ASP A 138 4.78 -5.92 8.05
CA ASP A 138 5.77 -6.81 8.64
C ASP A 138 5.67 -8.23 8.07
N GLY A 139 4.45 -8.76 7.91
CA GLY A 139 4.21 -10.04 7.26
C GLY A 139 4.72 -10.06 5.81
N PHE A 140 4.49 -8.99 5.05
CA PHE A 140 4.99 -8.86 3.68
C PHE A 140 6.52 -8.76 3.63
N ALA A 141 7.13 -7.98 4.52
CA ALA A 141 8.57 -7.87 4.65
C ALA A 141 9.22 -9.22 5.03
N GLY A 142 8.60 -9.98 5.94
CA GLY A 142 9.00 -11.34 6.28
C GLY A 142 8.95 -12.26 5.07
N HIS A 143 7.85 -12.25 4.32
CA HIS A 143 7.70 -13.08 3.11
C HIS A 143 8.76 -12.77 2.04
N LEU A 144 9.04 -11.48 1.79
CA LEU A 144 10.11 -11.08 0.88
C LEU A 144 11.47 -11.58 1.34
N ARG A 145 11.76 -11.50 2.64
CA ARG A 145 13.02 -11.97 3.22
C ARG A 145 13.19 -13.49 3.03
N ASP A 146 12.13 -14.26 3.29
CA ASP A 146 12.11 -15.70 3.06
C ASP A 146 12.30 -16.04 1.57
N GLN A 147 11.67 -15.29 0.66
CA GLN A 147 11.80 -15.50 -0.78
C GLN A 147 13.23 -15.22 -1.27
N LEU A 148 13.86 -14.17 -0.77
CA LEU A 148 15.26 -13.87 -1.05
C LEU A 148 16.19 -14.99 -0.55
N GLU A 149 15.97 -15.50 0.66
CA GLU A 149 16.77 -16.59 1.23
C GLU A 149 16.59 -17.91 0.43
N ARG A 150 15.36 -18.21 -0.02
CA ARG A 150 15.11 -19.35 -0.92
C ARG A 150 15.82 -19.20 -2.26
N THR A 151 15.86 -17.98 -2.79
CA THR A 151 16.52 -17.68 -4.06
C THR A 151 18.03 -17.84 -3.95
N GLN A 152 18.63 -17.38 -2.84
CA GLN A 152 20.04 -17.62 -2.52
C GLN A 152 20.35 -19.11 -2.42
N LYS A 153 19.57 -19.87 -1.65
CA LYS A 153 19.73 -21.34 -1.55
C LYS A 153 19.54 -22.10 -2.88
N LEU A 154 18.87 -21.49 -3.85
CA LEU A 154 18.75 -22.02 -5.21
C LEU A 154 20.00 -21.71 -6.04
N GLN A 155 20.54 -20.50 -5.92
CA GLN A 155 21.81 -20.11 -6.53
C GLN A 155 22.95 -20.98 -6.00
N ASP A 156 23.09 -21.14 -4.69
CA ASP A 156 24.15 -21.97 -4.09
C ASP A 156 24.10 -23.42 -4.61
N ARG A 157 22.89 -23.98 -4.74
CA ARG A 157 22.69 -25.33 -5.30
C ARG A 157 23.04 -25.42 -6.79
N LEU A 158 22.74 -24.38 -7.56
CA LEU A 158 23.11 -24.30 -8.97
C LEU A 158 24.62 -24.20 -9.14
N GLU A 159 25.29 -23.39 -8.32
CA GLU A 159 26.75 -23.28 -8.30
C GLU A 159 27.40 -24.63 -7.98
N GLU A 160 26.98 -25.31 -6.90
CA GLU A 160 27.50 -26.65 -6.60
C GLU A 160 27.22 -27.66 -7.72
N GLN A 161 26.08 -27.56 -8.40
CA GLN A 161 25.73 -28.47 -9.49
C GLN A 161 26.61 -28.23 -10.72
N LEU A 162 26.90 -26.96 -11.03
CA LEU A 162 27.82 -26.57 -12.08
C LEU A 162 29.24 -27.03 -11.76
N GLU A 163 29.74 -26.80 -10.54
CA GLU A 163 31.06 -27.27 -10.11
C GLU A 163 31.19 -28.79 -10.23
N ARG A 164 30.19 -29.55 -9.77
CA ARG A 164 30.16 -31.01 -9.94
C ARG A 164 30.19 -31.42 -11.41
N GLN A 165 29.37 -30.79 -12.25
CA GLN A 165 29.29 -31.11 -13.67
C GLN A 165 30.59 -30.77 -14.41
N THR A 166 31.24 -29.66 -14.07
CA THR A 166 32.55 -29.28 -14.60
C THR A 166 33.62 -30.27 -14.15
N GLY A 167 33.64 -30.65 -12.87
CA GLY A 167 34.57 -31.67 -12.36
C GLY A 167 34.38 -33.04 -13.01
N ASP A 168 33.13 -33.46 -13.26
CA ASP A 168 32.82 -34.71 -13.97
C ASP A 168 33.34 -34.70 -15.41
N VAL A 169 33.23 -33.55 -16.11
CA VAL A 169 33.78 -33.36 -17.46
C VAL A 169 35.30 -33.39 -17.43
N GLU A 170 35.92 -32.74 -16.45
CA GLU A 170 37.38 -32.71 -16.29
C GLU A 170 37.93 -34.14 -16.05
N ALA A 171 37.28 -34.91 -15.18
CA ALA A 171 37.62 -36.31 -14.94
C ALA A 171 37.41 -37.21 -16.17
N LEU A 172 36.38 -36.96 -16.98
CA LEU A 172 36.16 -37.67 -18.24
C LEU A 172 37.30 -37.39 -19.22
N LEU A 173 37.70 -36.12 -19.35
CA LEU A 173 38.80 -35.70 -20.23
C LEU A 173 40.13 -36.32 -19.81
N GLU A 174 40.44 -36.33 -18.51
CA GLU A 174 41.62 -37.04 -17.98
C GLU A 174 41.60 -38.52 -18.34
N ARG A 175 40.47 -39.20 -18.11
CA ARG A 175 40.33 -40.62 -18.42
C ARG A 175 40.45 -40.91 -19.92
N GLN A 176 39.95 -40.00 -20.76
CA GLN A 176 40.07 -40.11 -22.21
C GLN A 176 41.52 -39.91 -22.66
N ALA A 177 42.25 -38.97 -22.04
CA ALA A 177 43.67 -38.75 -22.29
C ALA A 177 44.51 -39.98 -21.88
N GLU A 178 44.28 -40.54 -20.69
CA GLU A 178 44.93 -41.79 -20.25
C GLU A 178 44.63 -42.95 -21.21
N GLY A 179 43.39 -43.06 -21.70
CA GLY A 179 43.00 -44.07 -22.69
C GLY A 179 43.72 -43.90 -24.04
N ILE A 180 43.90 -42.66 -24.50
CA ILE A 180 44.67 -42.35 -25.70
C ILE A 180 46.15 -42.73 -25.51
N GLU A 181 46.74 -42.43 -24.36
CA GLU A 181 48.12 -42.83 -24.05
C GLU A 181 48.29 -44.35 -24.05
N GLN A 182 47.39 -45.09 -23.39
CA GLN A 182 47.40 -46.55 -23.44
C GLN A 182 47.24 -47.11 -24.85
N PHE A 183 46.36 -46.52 -25.65
CA PHE A 183 46.15 -46.94 -27.03
C PHE A 183 47.38 -46.68 -27.90
N GLN A 184 48.02 -45.51 -27.75
CA GLN A 184 49.29 -45.21 -28.41
C GLN A 184 50.39 -46.18 -27.98
N GLN A 185 50.43 -46.57 -26.71
CA GLN A 185 51.40 -47.54 -26.18
C GLN A 185 51.16 -48.94 -26.76
N GLN A 186 49.90 -49.39 -26.84
CA GLN A 186 49.53 -50.63 -27.53
C GLN A 186 49.87 -50.59 -29.03
N LEU A 187 49.62 -49.48 -29.70
CA LEU A 187 50.01 -49.31 -31.11
C LEU A 187 51.52 -49.33 -31.29
N ALA A 188 52.29 -48.73 -30.37
CA ALA A 188 53.75 -48.78 -30.41
C ALA A 188 54.27 -50.20 -30.20
N GLU A 189 53.70 -50.95 -29.26
CA GLU A 189 54.03 -52.36 -29.03
C GLU A 189 53.64 -53.25 -30.23
N GLN A 190 52.45 -53.03 -30.81
CA GLN A 190 52.01 -53.73 -32.02
C GLN A 190 52.87 -53.35 -33.23
N ALA A 191 53.24 -52.08 -33.39
CA ALA A 191 54.12 -51.63 -34.45
C ALA A 191 55.51 -52.26 -34.29
N GLU A 192 56.07 -52.33 -33.07
CA GLU A 192 57.31 -53.07 -32.83
C GLU A 192 57.18 -54.57 -33.11
N ALA A 193 56.05 -55.19 -32.74
CA ALA A 193 55.79 -56.61 -33.02
C ALA A 193 55.65 -56.87 -34.53
N VAL A 194 54.91 -56.03 -35.25
CA VAL A 194 54.75 -56.07 -36.71
C VAL A 194 56.07 -55.78 -37.43
N THR A 195 56.88 -54.85 -36.92
CA THR A 195 58.22 -54.56 -37.46
C THR A 195 59.20 -55.72 -37.23
N ARG A 196 58.96 -56.55 -36.20
CA ARG A 196 59.75 -57.76 -35.93
C ARG A 196 59.32 -58.96 -36.77
N GLU A 197 58.10 -58.96 -37.35
CA GLU A 197 57.55 -60.12 -38.08
C GLU A 197 57.24 -59.93 -39.57
N ILE A 198 57.37 -58.76 -40.19
CA ILE A 198 57.07 -58.63 -41.64
C ILE A 198 58.32 -58.43 -42.52
N PRO A 199 58.69 -59.40 -43.39
CA PRO A 199 59.52 -59.15 -44.57
C PRO A 199 58.74 -58.29 -45.58
N ILE A 200 59.44 -57.33 -46.17
CA ILE A 200 58.87 -56.35 -47.12
C ILE A 200 58.28 -57.06 -48.36
N GLN A 201 56.96 -56.98 -48.52
CA GLN A 201 56.17 -57.12 -49.76
C GLN A 201 55.02 -56.12 -49.57
N GLY A 202 54.82 -55.05 -50.34
CA GLY A 202 54.91 -54.91 -51.79
C GLY A 202 53.53 -55.15 -52.39
N THR A 203 52.68 -54.11 -52.44
CA THR A 203 51.49 -53.86 -53.30
C THR A 203 50.64 -52.77 -52.61
N ASP A 204 50.63 -51.51 -53.05
CA ASP A 204 49.85 -50.91 -54.14
C ASP A 204 48.31 -51.09 -54.05
N GLU A 205 47.64 -49.94 -53.90
CA GLU A 205 46.27 -49.57 -54.31
C GLU A 205 45.06 -49.85 -53.37
N PRO A 206 43.90 -49.14 -53.52
CA PRO A 206 43.66 -47.78 -53.02
C PRO A 206 42.33 -47.67 -52.23
N HIS A 207 42.01 -46.46 -51.80
CA HIS A 207 40.81 -46.04 -51.04
C HIS A 207 39.47 -46.68 -51.48
N THR A 208 38.73 -47.23 -50.52
CA THR A 208 37.31 -47.58 -50.68
C THR A 208 36.46 -46.32 -50.47
N ALA A 209 35.94 -45.78 -51.57
CA ALA A 209 34.82 -44.86 -51.56
C ALA A 209 33.56 -45.61 -51.10
N ILE A 210 32.74 -44.98 -50.26
CA ILE A 210 31.43 -45.52 -49.88
C ILE A 210 30.54 -45.41 -51.13
N GLU A 211 30.18 -46.55 -51.72
CA GLU A 211 29.14 -46.66 -52.74
C GLU A 211 27.80 -46.28 -52.10
N THR A 212 27.23 -45.14 -52.49
CA THR A 212 25.80 -44.85 -52.30
C THR A 212 25.03 -45.52 -53.43
N ASP A 213 24.09 -46.37 -53.06
CA ASP A 213 23.16 -47.07 -53.95
C ASP A 213 22.53 -46.10 -54.98
N PRO A 214 22.77 -46.27 -56.30
CA PRO A 214 22.32 -45.33 -57.33
C PRO A 214 20.79 -45.30 -57.51
N GLU A 215 20.03 -46.22 -56.89
CA GLU A 215 18.58 -46.29 -57.03
C GLU A 215 17.80 -45.34 -56.10
N HIS A 216 18.45 -44.68 -55.12
CA HIS A 216 17.81 -43.78 -54.15
C HIS A 216 18.39 -42.35 -54.12
N THR A 217 19.02 -41.94 -55.23
CA THR A 217 19.50 -40.56 -55.41
C THR A 217 18.49 -39.72 -56.19
N LEU A 218 18.46 -38.41 -55.93
CA LEU A 218 17.54 -37.46 -56.58
C LEU A 218 17.75 -37.33 -58.11
N GLU A 219 18.74 -38.02 -58.68
CA GLU A 219 19.01 -38.06 -60.12
C GLU A 219 18.00 -38.94 -60.88
N SER A 220 17.30 -39.85 -60.19
CA SER A 220 16.30 -40.74 -60.80
C SER A 220 14.93 -40.09 -61.02
N VAL A 221 14.67 -38.92 -60.42
CA VAL A 221 13.39 -38.20 -60.55
C VAL A 221 13.41 -37.31 -61.81
N GLU A 222 12.46 -37.53 -62.71
CA GLU A 222 12.42 -36.84 -64.00
C GLU A 222 12.11 -35.34 -63.79
N GLY A 223 13.07 -34.49 -64.19
CA GLY A 223 12.93 -33.04 -64.13
C GLY A 223 13.61 -32.35 -62.94
N ILE A 224 14.33 -33.08 -62.09
CA ILE A 224 15.26 -32.51 -61.10
C ILE A 224 16.66 -32.39 -61.75
N ASP A 225 17.14 -31.17 -61.96
CA ASP A 225 18.49 -30.90 -62.47
C ASP A 225 19.53 -30.80 -61.33
N ALA A 226 20.82 -30.68 -61.71
CA ALA A 226 21.91 -30.56 -60.74
C ALA A 226 21.78 -29.34 -59.81
N GLU A 227 21.30 -28.21 -60.33
CA GLU A 227 21.13 -26.97 -59.55
C GLU A 227 20.02 -27.13 -58.50
N THR A 228 18.93 -27.78 -58.89
CA THR A 228 17.81 -28.10 -57.99
C THR A 228 18.23 -29.09 -56.91
N ARG A 229 19.06 -30.09 -57.24
CA ARG A 229 19.60 -31.04 -56.24
C ARG A 229 20.49 -30.35 -55.22
N ASP A 230 21.31 -29.38 -55.63
CA ASP A 230 22.15 -28.63 -54.70
C ASP A 230 21.29 -27.81 -53.72
N LYS A 231 20.21 -27.20 -54.21
CA LYS A 231 19.25 -26.46 -53.36
C LYS A 231 18.51 -27.38 -52.37
N LEU A 232 18.06 -28.54 -52.84
CA LEU A 232 17.41 -29.55 -52.00
C LEU A 232 18.38 -30.13 -50.95
N SER A 233 19.62 -30.42 -51.35
CA SER A 233 20.67 -30.92 -50.45
C SER A 233 21.03 -29.88 -49.38
N ALA A 234 21.08 -28.58 -49.73
CA ALA A 234 21.27 -27.50 -48.76
C ALA A 234 20.13 -27.41 -47.73
N ALA A 235 18.92 -27.83 -48.10
CA ALA A 235 17.77 -27.96 -47.20
C ALA A 235 17.72 -29.32 -46.46
N GLY A 236 18.74 -30.17 -46.61
CA GLY A 236 18.82 -31.49 -45.98
C GLY A 236 18.02 -32.58 -46.70
N ILE A 237 17.55 -32.32 -47.93
CA ILE A 237 16.80 -33.26 -48.77
C ILE A 237 17.79 -33.77 -49.83
N ALA A 238 18.54 -34.82 -49.50
CA ALA A 238 19.61 -35.34 -50.36
C ALA A 238 19.23 -36.66 -51.07
N THR A 239 18.16 -37.32 -50.63
CA THR A 239 17.73 -38.63 -51.13
C THR A 239 16.25 -38.63 -51.52
N VAL A 240 15.84 -39.63 -52.30
CA VAL A 240 14.42 -39.84 -52.68
C VAL A 240 13.54 -40.03 -51.43
N ASP A 241 14.04 -40.72 -50.41
CA ASP A 241 13.38 -40.89 -49.11
C ASP A 241 13.17 -39.56 -48.36
N ASP A 242 14.14 -38.65 -48.42
CA ASP A 242 14.01 -37.34 -47.79
C ASP A 242 12.98 -36.47 -48.52
N LEU A 243 12.91 -36.60 -49.85
CA LEU A 243 11.97 -35.87 -50.69
C LEU A 243 10.52 -36.29 -50.41
N THR A 244 10.25 -37.58 -50.27
CA THR A 244 8.90 -38.08 -49.90
C THR A 244 8.52 -37.71 -48.46
N ARG A 245 9.49 -37.61 -47.54
CA ARG A 245 9.26 -37.25 -46.14
C ARG A 245 9.01 -35.75 -45.92
N ALA A 246 9.70 -34.89 -46.67
CA ALA A 246 9.59 -33.44 -46.54
C ALA A 246 8.20 -32.91 -46.94
N GLY A 247 7.51 -33.60 -47.86
CA GLY A 247 6.20 -33.18 -48.35
C GLY A 247 6.27 -32.05 -49.39
N PRO A 248 5.19 -31.82 -50.16
CA PRO A 248 5.23 -30.96 -51.36
C PRO A 248 5.54 -29.49 -51.04
N GLU A 249 5.01 -28.96 -49.94
CA GLU A 249 5.25 -27.57 -49.50
C GLU A 249 6.73 -27.32 -49.19
N ALA A 250 7.38 -28.20 -48.42
CA ALA A 250 8.79 -28.05 -48.05
C ALA A 250 9.75 -28.27 -49.22
N VAL A 251 9.42 -29.19 -50.13
CA VAL A 251 10.18 -29.41 -51.36
C VAL A 251 10.05 -28.22 -52.31
N ALA A 252 8.86 -27.64 -52.42
CA ALA A 252 8.61 -26.45 -53.22
C ALA A 252 9.39 -25.23 -52.73
N GLU A 253 9.41 -25.02 -51.41
CA GLU A 253 10.18 -23.96 -50.77
C GLU A 253 11.69 -24.16 -50.95
N ALA A 254 12.20 -25.39 -50.72
CA ALA A 254 13.61 -25.69 -50.83
C ALA A 254 14.16 -25.56 -52.27
N ALA A 255 13.34 -25.88 -53.28
CA ALA A 255 13.75 -25.81 -54.69
C ALA A 255 13.32 -24.50 -55.40
N ASP A 256 12.58 -23.61 -54.74
CA ASP A 256 11.99 -22.39 -55.33
C ASP A 256 11.14 -22.68 -56.58
N ILE A 257 10.24 -23.67 -56.47
CA ILE A 257 9.35 -24.12 -57.54
C ILE A 257 7.88 -24.09 -57.09
N PRO A 258 6.89 -24.12 -58.00
CA PRO A 258 5.49 -24.26 -57.62
C PRO A 258 5.22 -25.63 -56.97
N GLU A 259 4.37 -25.64 -55.93
CA GLU A 259 3.97 -26.83 -55.16
C GLU A 259 3.45 -27.98 -56.04
N SER A 260 2.71 -27.68 -57.10
CA SER A 260 2.22 -28.68 -58.05
C SER A 260 3.34 -29.47 -58.73
N ARG A 261 4.51 -28.84 -58.94
CA ARG A 261 5.69 -29.51 -59.53
C ARG A 261 6.45 -30.33 -58.48
N ALA A 262 6.43 -29.91 -57.22
CA ALA A 262 6.97 -30.69 -56.12
C ALA A 262 6.12 -31.93 -55.83
N GLU A 263 4.78 -31.83 -55.95
CA GLU A 263 3.86 -32.97 -55.89
C GLU A 263 4.18 -34.01 -56.98
N ASP A 264 4.39 -33.58 -58.22
CA ASP A 264 4.76 -34.47 -59.33
C ASP A 264 6.07 -35.23 -59.05
N TRP A 265 7.06 -34.58 -58.44
CA TRP A 265 8.33 -35.22 -58.06
C TRP A 265 8.17 -36.23 -56.93
N ILE A 266 7.32 -35.91 -55.94
CA ILE A 266 7.04 -36.81 -54.81
C ILE A 266 6.24 -38.04 -55.26
N GLU A 267 5.30 -37.88 -56.20
CA GLU A 267 4.56 -39.02 -56.75
C GLU A 267 5.44 -39.90 -57.64
N GLN A 268 6.36 -39.33 -58.42
CA GLN A 268 7.38 -40.10 -59.15
C GLN A 268 8.33 -40.83 -58.19
N ALA A 269 8.72 -40.20 -57.09
CA ALA A 269 9.58 -40.80 -56.06
C ALA A 269 8.92 -41.98 -55.32
N LYS A 270 7.59 -42.11 -55.35
CA LYS A 270 6.83 -43.22 -54.73
C LYS A 270 6.53 -44.37 -55.71
N ALA A 271 6.71 -44.15 -57.01
CA ALA A 271 6.34 -45.08 -58.08
C ALA A 271 7.43 -46.13 -58.34
#